data_AF-A0A519SZ14-F1
#
_entry.id   AF-A0A519SZ14-F1
#
_cell.length_a   1.000
_cell.length_b   1.000
_cell.length_c   1.000
_cell.angle_alpha   90.00
_cell.angle_beta   90.00
_cell.angle_gamma   90.00
#
_symmetry.space_group_name_H-M   'P 1'
#
loop_
_entity.id
_entity.type
_entity.pdbx_description
1 polymer ?
#
loop_
_entity_poly.entity_id
_entity_poly.type
_entity_poly.pdbx_seq_one_letter_code
_entity_poly.pdbx_strand_id
1 'polypeptide(L)'
;MTVGEFWNEQKFSYLATYSFNREPKLAEAMQQAIQELKAARFMQKAAAQRKIERLKNRSDKLTDESGKLHVTAIQLAEIHSQSVVAQQLGAIFTQASKQDVYAMFWPIYRDAFVFYNEKRAVVRVLNICFECNYMATDTGLHVEADAATYQRLSELIVQLGHTIESY
;
A
#
# COMPACT_ATOMS: atom_id res chain seq x y z
N MET A 1 11.73 0.33 13.87
CA MET A 1 11.97 1.57 13.10
C MET A 1 10.68 2.35 13.15
N THR A 2 10.73 3.60 13.58
CA THR A 2 9.56 4.48 13.56
C THR A 2 9.28 4.98 12.15
N VAL A 3 8.07 5.43 11.89
CA VAL A 3 7.73 6.02 10.59
C VAL A 3 8.49 7.32 10.32
N GLY A 4 8.88 8.05 11.36
CA GLY A 4 9.76 9.22 11.25
C GLY A 4 11.19 8.86 10.83
N GLU A 5 11.77 7.81 11.42
CA GLU A 5 13.05 7.24 10.98
C GLU A 5 12.97 6.78 9.52
N PHE A 6 11.92 6.02 9.19
CA PHE A 6 11.67 5.57 7.82
C PHE A 6 11.63 6.74 6.84
N TRP A 7 10.83 7.78 7.11
CA TRP A 7 10.70 8.94 6.23
C TRP A 7 12.05 9.63 5.95
N ASN A 8 12.86 9.85 6.99
CA ASN A 8 14.14 10.55 6.89
C ASN A 8 15.20 9.78 6.09
N GLU A 9 15.08 8.46 5.99
CA GLU A 9 15.97 7.62 5.18
C GLU A 9 15.64 7.67 3.68
N GLN A 10 14.45 8.15 3.29
CA GLN A 10 14.00 8.13 1.90
C GLN A 10 14.60 9.30 1.10
N LYS A 11 15.53 9.00 0.20
CA LYS A 11 16.00 9.94 -0.83
C LYS A 11 15.11 9.84 -2.06
N PHE A 12 14.03 10.61 -2.10
CA PHE A 12 13.03 10.58 -3.18
C PHE A 12 12.86 11.94 -3.88
N SER A 13 12.54 11.90 -5.17
CA SER A 13 12.14 13.06 -5.98
C SER A 13 10.64 13.30 -5.90
N TYR A 14 9.85 12.23 -5.92
CA TYR A 14 8.42 12.26 -5.71
C TYR A 14 7.96 10.95 -5.06
N LEU A 15 6.78 10.96 -4.45
CA LEU A 15 6.09 9.76 -4.03
C LEU A 15 4.74 9.69 -4.75
N ALA A 16 4.27 8.48 -5.02
CA ALA A 16 2.93 8.26 -5.51
C ALA A 16 2.11 7.48 -4.48
N THR A 17 0.84 7.81 -4.38
CA THR A 17 -0.10 7.13 -3.50
C THR A 17 -0.92 6.13 -4.31
N TYR A 18 -1.09 4.93 -3.78
CA TYR A 18 -1.82 3.85 -4.43
C TYR A 18 -2.94 3.34 -3.57
N SER A 19 -4.06 3.05 -4.23
CA SER A 19 -5.20 2.30 -3.70
C SER A 19 -5.26 0.93 -4.36
N PHE A 20 -5.42 -0.14 -3.58
CA PHE A 20 -5.50 -1.52 -4.07
C PHE A 20 -6.32 -2.40 -3.12
N ASN A 21 -6.59 -3.65 -3.50
CA ASN A 21 -7.48 -4.57 -2.76
C ASN A 21 -8.89 -4.03 -2.46
N ARG A 22 -9.36 -3.10 -3.31
CA ARG A 22 -10.70 -2.48 -3.20
C ARG A 22 -11.59 -2.85 -4.37
N GLU A 23 -12.88 -2.85 -4.10
CA GLU A 23 -13.91 -2.89 -5.14
C GLU A 23 -13.99 -1.57 -5.91
N PRO A 24 -14.44 -1.59 -7.19
CA PRO A 24 -14.85 -2.75 -7.98
C PRO A 24 -13.68 -3.52 -8.63
N LYS A 25 -12.46 -2.95 -8.58
CA LYS A 25 -11.31 -3.48 -9.33
C LYS A 25 -10.88 -4.87 -8.87
N LEU A 26 -11.09 -5.19 -7.60
CA LEU A 26 -10.86 -6.53 -7.06
C LEU A 26 -11.82 -7.56 -7.68
N ALA A 27 -13.13 -7.29 -7.72
CA ALA A 27 -14.10 -8.16 -8.37
C ALA A 27 -13.81 -8.34 -9.87
N GLU A 28 -13.45 -7.26 -10.57
CA GLU A 28 -13.08 -7.33 -11.99
C GLU A 28 -11.86 -8.24 -12.21
N ALA A 29 -10.80 -8.06 -11.41
CA ALA A 29 -9.60 -8.89 -11.48
C ALA A 29 -9.91 -10.35 -11.13
N MET A 30 -10.78 -10.60 -10.16
CA MET A 30 -11.23 -11.93 -9.76
C MET A 30 -12.02 -12.60 -10.89
N GLN A 31 -12.95 -11.88 -11.51
CA GLN A 31 -13.75 -12.38 -12.63
C GLN A 31 -12.85 -12.73 -13.82
N GLN A 32 -11.88 -11.88 -14.16
CA GLN A 32 -10.90 -12.16 -15.19
C GLN A 32 -10.09 -13.42 -14.88
N ALA A 33 -9.58 -13.56 -13.65
CA ALA A 33 -8.82 -14.74 -13.22
C ALA A 33 -9.66 -16.03 -13.28
N ILE A 34 -10.94 -15.97 -12.94
CA ILE A 34 -11.87 -17.10 -13.06
C ILE A 34 -12.09 -17.49 -14.52
N GLN A 35 -12.25 -16.52 -15.43
CA GLN A 35 -12.40 -16.80 -16.85
C GLN A 35 -11.12 -17.38 -17.46
N GLU A 36 -9.96 -16.86 -17.09
CA GLU A 36 -8.66 -17.45 -17.45
C GLU A 36 -8.55 -18.91 -16.99
N LEU A 37 -8.97 -19.22 -15.76
CA LEU A 37 -8.97 -20.59 -15.27
C LEU A 37 -9.92 -21.50 -16.06
N LYS A 38 -11.11 -21.01 -16.45
CA LYS A 38 -12.05 -21.76 -17.29
C LYS A 38 -11.49 -22.06 -18.68
N ALA A 39 -10.74 -21.11 -19.26
CA ALA A 39 -10.12 -21.24 -20.56
C ALA A 39 -8.76 -21.98 -20.53
N ALA A 40 -8.16 -22.16 -19.35
CA ALA A 40 -6.82 -22.70 -19.21
C ALA A 40 -6.72 -24.18 -19.62
N ARG A 41 -5.70 -24.48 -20.43
CA ARG A 41 -5.26 -25.86 -20.70
C ARG A 41 -4.70 -26.50 -19.43
N PHE A 42 -4.62 -27.84 -19.40
CA PHE A 42 -4.18 -28.61 -18.23
C PHE A 42 -2.90 -28.06 -17.57
N MET A 43 -1.86 -27.76 -18.36
CA MET A 43 -0.58 -27.23 -17.87
C MET A 43 -0.65 -25.81 -17.29
N GLN A 44 -1.69 -25.03 -17.60
CA GLN A 44 -1.85 -23.63 -17.19
C GLN A 44 -2.78 -23.46 -15.97
N LYS A 45 -3.55 -24.49 -15.62
CA LYS A 45 -4.55 -24.42 -14.53
C LYS A 45 -3.94 -24.03 -13.19
N ALA A 46 -2.77 -24.58 -12.85
CA ALA A 46 -2.11 -24.27 -11.58
C ALA A 46 -1.73 -22.79 -11.46
N ALA A 47 -1.26 -22.16 -12.54
CA ALA A 47 -0.93 -20.74 -12.54
C ALA A 47 -2.18 -19.86 -12.40
N ALA A 48 -3.25 -20.20 -13.12
CA ALA A 48 -4.53 -19.50 -13.02
C ALA A 48 -5.17 -19.64 -11.62
N GLN A 49 -5.08 -20.82 -10.99
CA GLN A 49 -5.52 -21.01 -9.60
C GLN A 49 -4.71 -20.17 -8.61
N ARG A 50 -3.37 -20.12 -8.75
CA ARG A 50 -2.54 -19.25 -7.89
C ARG A 50 -2.92 -17.78 -8.00
N LYS A 51 -3.28 -17.31 -9.20
CA LYS A 51 -3.76 -15.93 -9.41
C LYS A 51 -5.03 -15.64 -8.61
N ILE A 52 -5.98 -16.58 -8.60
CA ILE A 52 -7.22 -16.48 -7.80
C ILE A 52 -6.90 -16.47 -6.30
N GLU A 53 -6.03 -17.38 -5.83
CA GLU A 53 -5.68 -17.44 -4.41
C GLU A 53 -4.95 -16.18 -3.93
N ARG A 54 -4.07 -15.60 -4.76
CA ARG A 54 -3.46 -14.28 -4.48
C ARG A 54 -4.52 -13.17 -4.36
N LEU A 55 -5.47 -13.11 -5.29
CA LEU A 55 -6.55 -12.13 -5.23
C LEU A 55 -7.48 -12.31 -4.02
N LYS A 56 -7.61 -13.53 -3.49
CA LYS A 56 -8.32 -13.78 -2.23
C LYS A 56 -7.51 -13.35 -1.01
N ASN A 57 -6.18 -13.44 -1.09
CA ASN A 57 -5.29 -13.04 -0.01
C ASN A 57 -5.12 -11.52 0.03
N ARG A 58 -6.03 -10.83 0.73
CA ARG A 58 -6.00 -9.36 0.85
C ARG A 58 -4.86 -8.81 1.72
N SER A 59 -4.05 -9.68 2.31
CA SER A 59 -2.82 -9.29 3.02
C SER A 59 -1.60 -9.16 2.10
N ASP A 60 -1.75 -9.44 0.79
CA ASP A 60 -0.72 -9.15 -0.19
C ASP A 60 -0.39 -7.64 -0.19
N LYS A 61 0.89 -7.30 -0.34
CA LYS A 61 1.39 -5.92 -0.42
C LYS A 61 1.14 -5.34 -1.82
N LEU A 62 1.39 -4.04 -1.96
CA LEU A 62 1.29 -3.35 -3.25
C LEU A 62 2.23 -3.94 -4.30
N THR A 63 3.42 -4.40 -3.94
CA THR A 63 4.37 -5.03 -4.86
C THR A 63 4.68 -6.45 -4.46
N ASP A 64 4.86 -7.33 -5.45
CA ASP A 64 5.37 -8.67 -5.23
C ASP A 64 6.91 -8.70 -5.14
N GLU A 65 7.48 -9.89 -4.93
CA GLU A 65 8.94 -10.10 -4.85
C GLU A 65 9.70 -9.66 -6.11
N SER A 66 9.02 -9.54 -7.26
CA SER A 66 9.62 -9.04 -8.50
C SER A 66 9.52 -7.52 -8.66
N GLY A 67 8.92 -6.83 -7.69
CA GLY A 67 8.63 -5.39 -7.74
C GLY A 67 7.42 -5.06 -8.61
N LYS A 68 6.65 -6.05 -9.07
CA LYS A 68 5.47 -5.82 -9.89
C LYS A 68 4.30 -5.37 -9.01
N LEU A 69 3.62 -4.31 -9.45
CA LEU A 69 2.42 -3.80 -8.77
C LEU A 69 1.29 -4.84 -8.74
N HIS A 70 0.53 -4.80 -7.65
CA HIS A 70 -0.69 -5.57 -7.47
C HIS A 70 -1.66 -5.25 -8.61
N VAL A 71 -2.34 -6.27 -9.14
CA VAL A 71 -3.18 -6.11 -10.34
C VAL A 71 -4.34 -5.14 -10.14
N THR A 72 -4.76 -4.94 -8.89
CA THR A 72 -5.81 -3.98 -8.53
C THR A 72 -5.27 -2.59 -8.19
N ALA A 73 -3.97 -2.34 -8.32
CA ALA A 73 -3.39 -1.05 -7.94
C ALA A 73 -3.89 0.08 -8.84
N ILE A 74 -4.25 1.19 -8.21
CA ILE A 74 -4.65 2.45 -8.85
C ILE A 74 -3.79 3.54 -8.22
N GLN A 75 -3.02 4.26 -9.04
CA GLN A 75 -2.33 5.46 -8.59
C GLN A 75 -3.35 6.58 -8.47
N LEU A 76 -3.39 7.26 -7.32
CA LEU A 76 -4.35 8.33 -7.05
C LEU A 76 -3.70 9.71 -7.06
N ALA A 77 -2.49 9.84 -6.52
CA ALA A 77 -1.74 11.09 -6.51
C ALA A 77 -0.26 10.89 -6.76
N GLU A 78 0.38 11.94 -7.26
CA GLU A 78 1.83 12.11 -7.34
C GLU A 78 2.22 13.38 -6.57
N ILE A 79 3.19 13.26 -5.66
CA ILE A 79 3.56 14.29 -4.69
C ILE A 79 5.07 14.50 -4.79
N HIS A 80 5.49 15.64 -5.34
CA HIS A 80 6.90 16.02 -5.40
C HIS A 80 7.46 16.32 -4.01
N SER A 81 8.72 15.96 -3.77
CA SER A 81 9.38 16.08 -2.46
C SER A 81 9.43 17.50 -1.89
N GLN A 82 9.36 18.51 -2.75
CA GLN A 82 9.36 19.93 -2.35
C GLN A 82 7.96 20.54 -2.22
N SER A 83 6.90 19.75 -2.46
CA SER A 83 5.53 20.24 -2.38
C SER A 83 5.07 20.46 -0.94
N VAL A 84 4.06 21.31 -0.76
CA VAL A 84 3.42 21.53 0.55
C VAL A 84 2.85 20.22 1.11
N VAL A 85 2.31 19.35 0.26
CA VAL A 85 1.78 18.04 0.67
C VAL A 85 2.90 17.12 1.18
N ALA A 86 4.08 17.12 0.55
CA ALA A 86 5.23 16.37 1.05
C ALA A 86 5.70 16.89 2.41
N GLN A 87 5.69 18.20 2.62
CA GLN A 87 6.02 18.80 3.92
C GLN A 87 5.00 18.41 5.00
N GLN A 88 3.70 18.38 4.67
CA GLN A 88 2.65 17.90 5.56
C GLN A 88 2.83 16.42 5.93
N LEU A 89 3.11 15.56 4.94
CA LEU A 89 3.44 14.14 5.20
C LEU A 89 4.67 14.00 6.10
N GLY A 90 5.74 14.75 5.83
CA GLY A 90 6.93 14.76 6.66
C GLY A 90 6.63 15.20 8.10
N ALA A 91 5.79 16.23 8.29
CA ALA A 91 5.38 16.66 9.61
C ALA A 91 4.56 15.58 10.36
N ILE A 92 3.65 14.89 9.66
CA ILE A 92 2.88 13.79 10.25
C ILE A 92 3.81 12.65 10.68
N PHE A 93 4.73 12.22 9.81
CA PHE A 93 5.63 11.09 10.11
C PHE A 93 6.67 11.41 11.18
N THR A 94 7.23 12.61 11.19
CA THR A 94 8.28 12.98 12.16
C THR A 94 7.75 13.29 13.55
N GLN A 95 6.45 13.59 13.69
CA GLN A 95 5.78 13.74 14.98
C GLN A 95 5.30 12.41 15.58
N ALA A 96 5.39 11.31 14.83
CA ALA A 96 4.92 10.02 15.26
C ALA A 96 5.72 9.50 16.46
N SER A 97 5.01 9.04 17.48
CA SER A 97 5.57 8.26 18.59
C SER A 97 5.50 6.77 18.30
N LYS A 98 6.16 5.96 19.13
CA LYS A 98 6.06 4.49 19.03
C LYS A 98 4.64 4.03 19.34
N GLN A 99 4.23 2.96 18.68
CA GLN A 99 2.91 2.38 18.85
C GLN A 99 2.84 1.54 20.13
N ASP A 100 1.87 1.84 21.00
CA ASP A 100 1.68 1.09 22.25
C ASP A 100 0.68 -0.08 22.11
N VAL A 101 -0.17 -0.08 21.07
CA VAL A 101 -1.22 -1.11 20.89
C VAL A 101 -1.42 -1.45 19.41
N TYR A 102 -1.40 -2.75 19.11
CA TYR A 102 -1.75 -3.31 17.79
C TYR A 102 -3.12 -3.98 17.85
N ALA A 103 -3.89 -3.91 16.76
CA ALA A 103 -5.08 -4.75 16.62
C ALA A 103 -4.66 -6.23 16.47
N MET A 104 -5.45 -7.16 17.00
CA MET A 104 -5.13 -8.60 17.03
C MET A 104 -5.35 -9.35 15.70
N PHE A 105 -5.47 -8.66 14.58
CA PHE A 105 -5.81 -9.25 13.28
C PHE A 105 -4.72 -9.01 12.23
N TRP A 106 -4.69 -9.88 11.21
CA TRP A 106 -3.77 -9.73 10.08
C TRP A 106 -4.10 -8.49 9.26
N PRO A 107 -3.10 -7.68 8.86
CA PRO A 107 -3.31 -6.48 8.09
C PRO A 107 -3.90 -6.78 6.71
N ILE A 108 -4.87 -5.98 6.31
CA ILE A 108 -5.38 -5.91 4.94
C ILE A 108 -4.88 -4.60 4.34
N TYR A 109 -3.86 -4.69 3.51
CA TYR A 109 -3.30 -3.49 2.88
C TYR A 109 -4.20 -3.05 1.75
N ARG A 110 -4.65 -1.80 1.84
CA ARG A 110 -5.42 -1.15 0.77
C ARG A 110 -4.73 0.10 0.26
N ASP A 111 -3.86 0.70 1.06
CA ASP A 111 -3.16 1.93 0.72
C ASP A 111 -1.65 1.72 0.76
N ALA A 112 -0.95 2.45 -0.09
CA ALA A 112 0.49 2.44 -0.08
C ALA A 112 1.09 3.75 -0.59
N PHE A 113 2.26 4.08 -0.07
CA PHE A 113 3.14 5.12 -0.61
C PHE A 113 4.32 4.47 -1.32
N VAL A 114 4.57 4.87 -2.55
CA VAL A 114 5.73 4.43 -3.32
C VAL A 114 6.64 5.62 -3.53
N PHE A 115 7.87 5.50 -3.08
CA PHE A 115 8.88 6.55 -3.17
C PHE A 115 9.71 6.32 -4.43
N TYR A 116 9.89 7.35 -5.25
CA TYR A 116 10.63 7.29 -6.50
C TYR A 116 11.81 8.25 -6.49
N ASN A 117 12.93 7.85 -7.09
CA ASN A 117 14.04 8.75 -7.34
C ASN A 117 13.85 9.56 -8.64
N GLU A 118 14.80 10.44 -8.97
CA GLU A 118 14.77 11.27 -10.19
C GLU A 118 14.75 10.45 -11.49
N LYS A 119 15.24 9.21 -11.46
CA LYS A 119 15.21 8.28 -12.60
C LYS A 119 13.91 7.47 -12.67
N ARG A 120 12.90 7.82 -11.87
CA ARG A 120 11.60 7.12 -11.74
C ARG A 120 11.74 5.66 -11.28
N ALA A 121 12.86 5.30 -10.66
CA ALA A 121 13.03 3.99 -10.05
C ALA A 121 12.46 4.01 -8.63
N VAL A 122 11.79 2.92 -8.25
CA VAL A 122 11.27 2.72 -6.90
C VAL A 122 12.43 2.66 -5.91
N VAL A 123 12.34 3.49 -4.87
CA VAL A 123 13.27 3.54 -3.74
C VAL A 123 12.75 2.61 -2.64
N ARG A 124 11.50 2.81 -2.22
CA ARG A 124 10.81 2.00 -1.20
C ARG A 124 9.30 2.03 -1.42
N VAL A 125 8.62 1.04 -0.84
CA VAL A 125 7.15 1.03 -0.72
C VAL A 125 6.78 0.95 0.75
N LEU A 126 5.84 1.76 1.19
CA LEU A 126 5.21 1.66 2.51
C LEU A 126 3.75 1.26 2.32
N ASN A 127 3.40 0.06 2.76
CA ASN A 127 2.04 -0.46 2.74
C ASN A 127 1.35 -0.11 4.05
N ILE A 128 0.10 0.30 3.98
CA ILE A 128 -0.66 0.83 5.12
C ILE A 128 -2.00 0.11 5.20
N CYS A 129 -2.32 -0.36 6.40
CA CYS A 129 -3.66 -0.78 6.78
C CYS A 129 -4.17 0.17 7.87
N PHE A 130 -5.13 1.02 7.52
CA PHE A 130 -5.75 1.96 8.45
C PHE A 130 -6.73 1.28 9.44
N GLU A 131 -7.29 0.12 9.06
CA GLU A 131 -8.22 -0.62 9.94
C GLU A 131 -7.52 -1.18 11.18
N CYS A 132 -6.29 -1.69 11.03
CA CYS A 132 -5.53 -2.28 12.13
C CYS A 132 -4.37 -1.39 12.63
N ASN A 133 -4.24 -0.18 12.08
CA ASN A 133 -3.11 0.73 12.34
C ASN A 133 -1.77 0.00 12.19
N TYR A 134 -1.52 -0.52 10.99
CA TYR A 134 -0.31 -1.28 10.69
C TYR A 134 0.37 -0.77 9.42
N MET A 135 1.69 -0.64 9.44
CA MET A 135 2.51 -0.26 8.29
C MET A 135 3.67 -1.22 8.09
N ALA A 136 3.93 -1.61 6.85
CA ALA A 136 5.10 -2.41 6.51
C ALA A 136 5.70 -2.03 5.17
N THR A 137 7.02 -2.14 5.11
CA THR A 137 7.76 -1.92 3.85
C THR A 137 7.49 -3.03 2.83
N ASP A 138 7.92 -2.83 1.58
CA ASP A 138 7.98 -3.88 0.55
C ASP A 138 8.68 -5.15 1.07
N THR A 139 9.77 -5.00 1.82
CA THR A 139 10.51 -6.12 2.41
C THR A 139 9.81 -6.80 3.59
N GLY A 140 8.71 -6.21 4.11
CA GLY A 140 7.96 -6.75 5.25
C GLY A 140 8.44 -6.29 6.61
N LEU A 141 9.43 -5.40 6.65
CA LEU A 141 9.81 -4.72 7.88
C LEU A 141 8.64 -3.86 8.38
N HIS A 142 8.22 -4.11 9.62
CA HIS A 142 7.23 -3.32 10.33
C HIS A 142 7.73 -1.89 10.60
N VAL A 143 6.85 -0.92 10.43
CA VAL A 143 7.11 0.51 10.66
C VAL A 143 6.16 1.02 11.74
N GLU A 144 6.73 1.48 12.85
CA GLU A 144 5.98 1.87 14.05
C GLU A 144 5.42 3.29 13.94
N ALA A 145 4.15 3.47 14.29
CA ALA A 145 3.51 4.78 14.40
C ALA A 145 2.36 4.76 15.41
N ASP A 146 2.11 5.86 16.11
CA ASP A 146 0.96 5.99 17.01
C ASP A 146 -0.38 6.13 16.26
N ALA A 147 -1.49 5.90 16.96
CA ALA A 147 -2.84 5.99 16.38
C ALA A 147 -3.16 7.39 15.81
N ALA A 148 -2.62 8.46 16.41
CA ALA A 148 -2.81 9.81 15.93
C ALA A 148 -2.16 10.03 14.55
N THR A 149 -1.04 9.37 14.30
CA THR A 149 -0.36 9.36 13.00
C THR A 149 -1.25 8.70 11.94
N TYR A 150 -1.81 7.53 12.22
CA TYR A 150 -2.74 6.86 11.30
C TYR A 150 -3.97 7.73 11.00
N GLN A 151 -4.53 8.37 12.02
CA GLN A 151 -5.67 9.27 11.83
C GLN A 151 -5.32 10.46 10.92
N ARG A 152 -4.21 11.15 11.16
CA ARG A 152 -3.79 12.30 10.33
C ARG A 152 -3.45 11.89 8.90
N LEU A 153 -2.83 10.72 8.74
CA LEU A 153 -2.55 10.15 7.42
C LEU A 153 -3.85 9.83 6.68
N SER A 154 -4.84 9.24 7.37
CA SER A 154 -6.11 8.86 6.78
C SER A 154 -6.85 10.10 6.24
N GLU A 155 -6.91 11.16 7.05
CA GLU A 155 -7.48 12.46 6.67
C GLU A 155 -6.78 13.05 5.44
N LEU A 156 -5.45 13.02 5.41
CA LEU A 156 -4.67 13.56 4.30
C LEU A 156 -4.87 12.76 3.01
N ILE A 157 -4.82 11.43 3.04
CA ILE A 157 -4.95 10.63 1.81
C ILE A 157 -6.37 10.66 1.24
N VAL A 158 -7.40 10.88 2.08
CA VAL A 158 -8.77 11.10 1.61
C VAL A 158 -8.84 12.37 0.76
N GLN A 159 -8.14 13.44 1.16
CA GLN A 159 -8.03 14.66 0.34
C GLN A 159 -7.32 14.41 -1.00
N LEU A 160 -6.47 13.38 -1.07
CA LEU A 160 -5.79 12.93 -2.28
C LEU A 160 -6.63 11.93 -3.11
N GLY A 161 -7.89 11.70 -2.74
CA GLY A 161 -8.83 10.86 -3.49
C GLY A 161 -8.88 9.40 -3.04
N HIS A 162 -8.23 9.03 -1.92
CA HIS A 162 -8.39 7.69 -1.36
C HIS A 162 -9.76 7.50 -0.72
N THR A 163 -10.32 6.31 -0.86
CA THR A 163 -11.49 5.87 -0.10
C THR A 163 -11.04 5.05 1.08
N ILE A 164 -11.28 5.53 2.30
CA ILE A 164 -11.04 4.76 3.51
C ILE A 164 -12.38 4.24 3.99
N GLU A 165 -12.50 2.92 4.02
CA GLU A 165 -13.69 2.27 4.56
C GLU A 165 -13.59 2.31 6.09
N SER A 166 -14.47 3.08 6.74
CA SER A 166 -14.69 2.99 8.17
C SER A 166 -15.69 1.86 8.41
N TYR A 167 -15.23 0.74 8.97
CA TYR A 167 -16.10 -0.35 9.45
C TYR A 167 -16.31 -0.24 10.95
#